data_AF-A0A225WMX8-F1
#
_entry.id   AF-A0A225WMX8-F1
#
_cell.length_a   1.000
_cell.length_b   1.000
_cell.length_c   1.000
_cell.angle_alpha   90.00
_cell.angle_beta   90.00
_cell.angle_gamma   90.00
#
_symmetry.space_group_name_H-M   'P 1'
#
loop_
_entity.id
_entity.type
_entity.pdbx_description
1 polymer ?
#
loop_
_entity_poly.entity_id
_entity_poly.type
_entity_poly.pdbx_seq_one_letter_code
_entity_poly.pdbx_strand_id
1 'polypeptide(L)'
;MIDHEVEMPITLTNQQEMLVLKRTVRLHVFMDTFPTYVNDFLVLSMPENCDVLLGMSWLKTTNPDINWIEETVKPCVESGNKDL
;
A
#
# COMPACT_ATOMS: atom_id res chain seq x y z
N MET A 1 10.22 3.64 -30.03
CA MET A 1 10.31 2.37 -29.28
C MET A 1 8.91 2.07 -28.80
N ILE A 2 8.33 0.96 -29.24
CA ILE A 2 7.00 0.54 -28.80
C ILE A 2 7.24 -0.11 -27.44
N ASP A 3 6.75 0.50 -26.36
CA ASP A 3 6.71 -0.14 -25.05
C ASP A 3 5.83 -1.38 -25.22
N HIS A 4 6.48 -2.55 -25.27
CA HIS A 4 5.76 -3.81 -25.22
C HIS A 4 5.11 -3.87 -23.84
N GLU A 5 3.78 -3.91 -23.78
CA GLU A 5 3.06 -4.09 -22.51
C GLU A 5 3.57 -5.39 -21.86
N VAL A 6 4.36 -5.26 -20.81
CA VAL A 6 4.94 -6.40 -20.12
C VAL A 6 3.85 -7.00 -19.23
N GLU A 7 3.43 -8.21 -19.56
CA GLU A 7 2.57 -9.00 -18.68
C GLU A 7 3.36 -9.38 -17.42
N MET A 8 2.75 -9.13 -16.26
CA MET A 8 3.30 -9.43 -14.95
C MET A 8 2.40 -10.45 -14.24
N PRO A 9 2.94 -11.61 -13.81
CA PRO A 9 2.18 -12.54 -12.99
C PRO A 9 2.00 -11.97 -11.57
N ILE A 10 0.78 -12.08 -11.06
CA ILE A 10 0.41 -11.77 -9.68
C ILE A 10 -0.20 -13.01 -9.07
N THR A 11 0.34 -13.41 -7.92
CA THR A 11 -0.26 -14.45 -7.08
C THR A 11 -1.15 -13.78 -6.03
N LEU A 12 -2.44 -14.09 -6.08
CA LEU A 12 -3.44 -13.63 -5.13
C LEU A 12 -3.38 -14.44 -3.82
N THR A 13 -4.05 -13.94 -2.78
CA THR A 13 -4.08 -14.57 -1.44
C THR A 13 -4.65 -15.99 -1.44
N ASN A 14 -5.53 -16.31 -2.40
CA ASN A 14 -6.11 -17.64 -2.60
C ASN A 14 -5.23 -18.57 -3.48
N GLN A 15 -3.95 -18.22 -3.70
CA GLN A 15 -3.00 -18.92 -4.57
C GLN A 15 -3.36 -18.92 -6.07
N GLN A 16 -4.40 -18.18 -6.46
CA GLN A 16 -4.70 -17.98 -7.87
C GLN A 16 -3.67 -17.05 -8.50
N GLU A 17 -3.21 -17.41 -9.69
CA GLU A 17 -2.35 -16.55 -10.49
C GLU A 17 -3.17 -15.77 -11.52
N MET A 18 -2.80 -14.51 -11.72
CA MET A 18 -3.37 -13.63 -12.73
C MET A 18 -2.26 -12.92 -13.48
N LEU A 19 -2.34 -12.91 -14.81
CA LEU A 19 -1.48 -12.08 -15.65
C LEU A 19 -2.13 -10.70 -15.78
N VAL A 20 -1.35 -9.66 -15.53
CA VAL A 20 -1.80 -8.27 -15.66
C VAL A 20 -0.85 -7.49 -16.54
N LEU A 21 -1.38 -6.54 -17.31
CA LEU A 21 -0.56 -5.57 -18.00
C LEU A 21 0.06 -4.66 -16.95
N LYS A 22 1.40 -4.62 -16.88
CA LYS A 22 2.09 -3.77 -15.92
C LYS A 22 1.86 -2.30 -16.26
N ARG A 23 0.96 -1.66 -15.51
CA ARG A 23 0.72 -0.21 -15.56
C ARG A 23 0.93 0.36 -14.18
N THR A 24 1.83 1.33 -14.04
CA THR A 24 2.09 1.99 -12.77
C THR A 24 1.73 3.47 -12.82
N VAL A 25 1.25 4.00 -11.70
CA VAL A 25 0.98 5.44 -11.53
C VAL A 25 1.62 5.91 -10.23
N ARG A 26 2.28 7.07 -10.27
CA ARG A 26 2.83 7.69 -9.06
C ARG A 26 1.74 8.47 -8.35
N LEU A 27 1.47 8.12 -7.10
CA LEU A 27 0.46 8.79 -6.27
C LEU A 27 1.11 9.47 -5.07
N HIS A 28 0.50 10.59 -4.68
CA HIS A 28 0.74 11.26 -3.41
C HIS A 28 -0.47 10.99 -2.52
N VAL A 29 -0.31 10.10 -1.56
CA VAL A 29 -1.39 9.66 -0.66
C VAL A 29 -1.36 10.52 0.60
N PHE A 30 -2.46 11.22 0.85
CA PHE A 30 -2.67 12.00 2.06
C PHE A 30 -3.65 11.24 2.95
N MET A 31 -3.23 10.95 4.18
CA MET A 31 -4.05 10.32 5.20
C MET A 31 -3.95 11.15 6.46
N ASP A 32 -5.08 11.36 7.13
CA ASP A 32 -5.12 12.17 8.35
C ASP A 32 -4.13 11.61 9.38
N THR A 33 -3.39 12.52 10.03
CA THR A 33 -2.36 12.22 11.05
C THR A 33 -1.11 11.48 10.56
N PHE A 34 -1.06 11.02 9.31
CA PHE A 34 0.12 10.39 8.72
C PHE A 34 0.92 11.36 7.84
N PRO A 35 2.25 11.18 7.73
CA PRO A 35 3.04 11.83 6.69
C PRO A 35 2.53 11.44 5.30
N THR A 36 2.67 12.36 4.33
CA THR A 36 2.36 12.05 2.92
C THR A 36 3.18 10.85 2.45
N TYR A 37 2.49 9.84 1.92
CA TYR A 37 3.14 8.66 1.35
C TYR A 37 3.16 8.77 -0.17
N VAL A 38 4.37 8.80 -0.74
CA VAL A 38 4.58 8.91 -2.19
C VAL A 38 5.19 7.61 -2.71
N ASN A 39 4.50 6.94 -3.63
CA ASN A 39 5.02 5.72 -4.25
C ASN A 39 4.42 5.49 -5.65
N ASP A 40 5.00 4.56 -6.40
CA ASP A 40 4.47 4.03 -7.64
C ASP A 40 3.52 2.86 -7.33
N PHE A 41 2.27 3.00 -7.75
CA PHE A 41 1.20 2.03 -7.53
C PHE A 41 0.92 1.24 -8.80
N LEU A 42 0.66 -0.05 -8.67
CA LEU A 42 0.17 -0.87 -9.77
C LEU A 42 -1.33 -0.63 -9.97
N VAL A 43 -1.73 -0.41 -11.21
CA VAL A 43 -3.14 -0.23 -11.59
C VAL A 43 -3.73 -1.58 -11.98
N LEU A 44 -4.72 -2.04 -11.20
CA LEU A 44 -5.44 -3.29 -11.40
C LEU A 44 -6.95 -3.06 -11.43
N SER A 45 -7.67 -3.83 -12.24
CA SER A 45 -9.13 -3.93 -12.14
C SER A 45 -9.48 -4.74 -10.89
N MET A 46 -9.83 -4.07 -9.80
CA MET A 46 -10.26 -4.71 -8.56
C MET A 46 -11.79 -4.89 -8.55
N PRO A 47 -12.31 -6.05 -8.12
CA PRO A 47 -13.76 -6.30 -8.04
C PRO A 47 -14.41 -5.62 -6.82
N GLU A 48 -13.62 -5.08 -5.90
CA GLU A 48 -14.08 -4.43 -4.67
C GLU A 48 -14.19 -2.91 -4.86
N ASN A 49 -15.08 -2.26 -4.11
CA ASN A 49 -15.26 -0.80 -4.08
C ASN A 49 -14.11 -0.08 -3.33
N CYS A 50 -12.87 -0.42 -3.66
CA CYS A 50 -11.65 0.10 -3.03
C CYS A 50 -10.79 0.78 -4.10
N ASP A 51 -10.45 2.06 -3.91
CA ASP A 51 -9.67 2.83 -4.89
C ASP A 51 -8.16 2.59 -4.77
N VAL A 52 -7.65 2.37 -3.55
CA VAL A 52 -6.22 2.22 -3.25
C VAL A 52 -6.00 1.15 -2.19
N LEU A 53 -5.10 0.20 -2.45
CA LEU A 53 -4.66 -0.80 -1.48
C LEU A 53 -3.23 -0.50 -1.01
N LEU A 54 -3.06 -0.29 0.30
CA LEU A 54 -1.75 -0.09 0.93
C LEU A 54 -1.24 -1.42 1.48
N GLY A 55 -0.23 -1.98 0.81
CA GLY A 55 0.37 -3.25 1.19
C GLY A 55 1.50 -3.13 2.22
N MET A 56 2.28 -4.21 2.32
CA MET A 56 3.41 -4.33 3.24
C MET A 56 4.45 -3.21 3.13
N SER A 57 4.64 -2.64 1.94
CA SER A 57 5.58 -1.52 1.75
C SER A 57 5.19 -0.30 2.59
N TRP A 58 3.90 0.04 2.63
CA TRP A 58 3.42 1.14 3.45
C TRP A 58 3.49 0.78 4.95
N LEU A 59 3.03 -0.41 5.32
CA LEU A 59 3.06 -0.88 6.72
C LEU A 59 4.49 -0.87 7.31
N LYS A 60 5.49 -1.33 6.55
CA LYS A 60 6.89 -1.33 6.99
C LYS A 60 7.50 0.07 7.08
N THR A 61 7.06 0.99 6.23
CA THR A 61 7.58 2.36 6.19
C THR A 61 6.99 3.19 7.33
N THR A 62 5.69 3.07 7.54
CA THR A 62 4.93 3.89 8.48
C THR A 62 4.91 3.28 9.88
N ASN A 63 5.01 1.95 9.98
CA ASN A 63 4.87 1.17 11.21
C ASN A 63 3.71 1.67 12.10
N PRO A 64 2.47 1.73 11.59
CA PRO A 64 1.35 2.29 12.34
C PRO A 64 0.93 1.37 13.49
N ASP A 65 0.34 1.97 14.52
CA ASP A 65 -0.39 1.22 15.55
C ASP A 65 -1.76 0.85 14.97
N ILE A 66 -2.02 -0.46 14.84
CA ILE A 66 -3.28 -1.00 14.35
C ILE A 66 -4.03 -1.62 15.51
N ASN A 67 -5.16 -1.03 15.88
CA ASN A 67 -6.10 -1.64 16.79
C ASN A 67 -7.14 -2.42 15.98
N TRP A 68 -6.99 -3.74 15.90
CA TRP A 68 -7.89 -4.63 15.17
C TRP A 68 -9.28 -4.79 15.83
N ILE A 69 -9.41 -4.50 17.13
CA ILE A 69 -10.70 -4.58 17.84
C ILE A 69 -11.53 -3.32 17.58
N GLU A 70 -10.88 -2.15 17.59
CA GLU A 70 -11.54 -0.87 17.32
C GLU A 70 -11.51 -0.48 15.84
N GLU A 71 -10.87 -1.29 15.00
CA GLU A 71 -10.66 -1.03 13.56
C GLU A 71 -10.00 0.33 13.29
N THR A 72 -9.03 0.71 14.13
CA THR A 72 -8.32 1.99 13.98
C THR A 72 -6.86 1.80 13.58
N VAL A 73 -6.36 2.75 12.80
CA VAL A 73 -4.96 2.83 12.36
C VAL A 73 -4.45 4.22 12.72
N LYS A 74 -3.38 4.30 13.52
CA LYS A 74 -2.81 5.55 14.02
C LYS A 74 -1.30 5.57 13.84
N PRO A 75 -0.66 6.75 13.74
CA PRO A 75 0.80 6.84 13.77
C PRO A 75 1.34 6.22 15.05
N CYS A 76 2.39 5.41 14.95
CA CYS A 76 3.05 4.90 16.14
C CYS A 76 3.71 6.07 16.87
N VAL A 77 3.35 6.24 18.14
CA VAL A 77 3.97 7.25 18.99
C VAL A 77 5.31 6.67 19.44
N GLU A 78 6.42 7.14 18.87
CA GLU A 78 7.73 6.84 19.44
C GLU A 78 7.71 7.33 20.89
N SER A 79 7.71 6.39 21.83
CA SER A 79 7.91 6.68 23.23
C SER A 79 9.35 7.18 23.35
N GLY A 80 9.52 8.49 23.26
CA GLY A 80 10.78 9.15 23.53
C GLY A 80 11.16 8.93 24.98
N ASN A 81 11.80 7.80 25.29
CA ASN A 81 12.69 7.72 26.44
C ASN A 81 14.02 8.36 26.01
N LYS A 82 13.97 9.69 25.87
CA LYS A 82 15.16 10.54 25.89
C LYS A 82 15.22 11.14 27.29
N ASP A 83 15.57 10.32 28.28
CA ASP A 83 16.07 10.73 29.60
C ASP A 83 16.39 9.47 30.43
N LEU A 84 17.61 8.95 30.31
CA LEU A 84 18.57 8.60 31.39
C LEU A 84 19.85 7.97 30.82
#